data_AF-A0A2H9LXU4-F1
#
_entry.id   AF-A0A2H9LXU4-F1
#
_cell.length_a   1.000
_cell.length_b   1.000
_cell.length_c   1.000
_cell.angle_alpha   90.00
_cell.angle_beta   90.00
_cell.angle_gamma   90.00
#
_symmetry.space_group_name_H-M   'P 1'
#
loop_
_entity.id
_entity.type
_entity.pdbx_description
1 polymer ?
#
loop_
_entity_poly.entity_id
_entity_poly.type
_entity_poly.pdbx_seq_one_letter_code
_entity_poly.pdbx_strand_id
1 'polypeptide(L)'
;YKEYPIKREKFSLAAAKKSRQEVMEKIKAELPAGGELNETDGLRVDTENAFVLVRPSGTEHVIRLTCEARNDKVLADLYTKFSKLIETSIR
;
A
#
# COMPACT_ATOMS: atom_id res chain seq x y z
N TYR A 1 21.81 9.97 -12.66
CA TYR A 1 20.55 9.20 -12.63
C TYR A 1 19.85 9.53 -11.32
N LYS A 2 18.57 9.94 -11.34
CA LYS A 2 17.83 10.13 -10.09
C LYS A 2 17.39 8.75 -9.61
N GLU A 3 18.13 8.18 -8.68
CA GLU A 3 17.71 6.96 -7.99
C GLU A 3 16.58 7.33 -7.05
N TYR A 4 15.35 6.99 -7.41
CA TYR A 4 14.23 7.08 -6.50
C TYR A 4 14.23 5.84 -5.61
N PRO A 5 14.36 5.98 -4.28
CA PRO A 5 14.31 4.85 -3.39
C PRO A 5 12.92 4.18 -3.47
N ILE A 6 12.94 2.87 -3.65
CA ILE A 6 11.75 2.02 -3.75
C ILE A 6 11.77 0.97 -2.65
N LYS A 7 10.63 0.79 -1.98
CA LYS A 7 10.42 -0.23 -0.96
C LYS A 7 9.24 -1.11 -1.33
N ARG A 8 9.43 -2.42 -1.25
CA ARG A 8 8.40 -3.41 -1.55
C ARG A 8 8.29 -4.39 -0.39
N GLU A 9 7.07 -4.62 0.05
CA GLU A 9 6.79 -5.52 1.17
C GLU A 9 5.54 -6.36 0.91
N LYS A 10 5.50 -7.52 1.55
CA LYS A 10 4.40 -8.47 1.47
C LYS A 10 3.82 -8.64 2.86
N PHE A 11 2.51 -8.43 2.98
CA PHE A 11 1.75 -8.64 4.20
C PHE A 11 0.90 -9.89 4.06
N SER A 12 1.12 -10.87 4.95
CA SER A 12 0.34 -12.11 4.93
C SER A 12 -1.05 -11.88 5.50
N LEU A 13 -2.08 -12.22 4.72
CA LEU A 13 -3.47 -12.27 5.14
C LEU A 13 -3.82 -13.60 5.81
N ALA A 14 -2.88 -14.51 6.02
CA ALA A 14 -3.14 -15.79 6.68
C ALA A 14 -3.69 -15.62 8.11
N ALA A 15 -3.33 -14.53 8.79
CA ALA A 15 -3.85 -14.17 10.10
C ALA A 15 -5.12 -13.30 10.04
N ALA A 16 -5.49 -12.80 8.85
CA ALA A 16 -6.69 -12.00 8.68
C ALA A 16 -7.91 -12.91 8.85
N LYS A 17 -8.84 -12.51 9.73
CA LYS A 17 -10.18 -13.12 9.75
C LYS A 17 -11.03 -12.69 8.55
N LYS A 18 -10.60 -11.66 7.83
CA LYS A 18 -11.32 -10.98 6.76
C LYS A 18 -10.86 -11.42 5.38
N SER A 19 -11.76 -11.32 4.42
CA SER A 19 -11.41 -11.56 3.01
C SER A 19 -10.50 -10.46 2.47
N ARG A 20 -9.68 -10.79 1.47
CA ARG A 20 -8.81 -9.81 0.76
C ARG A 20 -9.57 -8.58 0.25
N GLN A 21 -10.82 -8.74 -0.17
CA GLN A 21 -11.69 -7.64 -0.58
C GLN A 21 -12.03 -6.73 0.60
N GLU A 22 -12.45 -7.27 1.75
CA GLU A 22 -12.75 -6.46 2.93
C GLU A 22 -11.52 -5.70 3.44
N VAL A 23 -10.35 -6.34 3.43
CA VAL A 23 -9.10 -5.67 3.83
C VAL A 23 -8.79 -4.54 2.86
N MET A 24 -8.96 -4.76 1.55
CA MET A 24 -8.81 -3.70 0.53
C MET A 24 -9.79 -2.55 0.72
N GLU A 25 -11.06 -2.83 0.98
CA GLU A 25 -12.07 -1.78 1.21
C GLU A 25 -11.77 -0.99 2.48
N LYS A 26 -11.29 -1.65 3.55
CA LYS A 26 -10.87 -0.97 4.78
C LYS A 26 -9.64 -0.10 4.56
N ILE A 27 -8.65 -0.59 3.82
CA ILE A 27 -7.47 0.20 3.41
C ILE A 27 -7.90 1.41 2.57
N LYS A 28 -8.84 1.23 1.62
CA LYS A 28 -9.39 2.31 0.80
C LYS A 28 -10.11 3.37 1.65
N ALA A 29 -10.90 2.94 2.63
CA ALA A 29 -11.66 3.85 3.50
C ALA A 29 -10.76 4.68 4.42
N GLU A 30 -9.63 4.11 4.87
CA GLU A 30 -8.67 4.79 5.74
C GLU A 30 -7.48 5.41 4.96
N LEU A 31 -7.52 5.37 3.64
CA LEU A 31 -6.45 5.85 2.78
C LEU A 31 -6.35 7.39 2.87
N PRO A 32 -5.16 7.97 3.08
CA PRO A 32 -5.01 9.41 3.21
C PRO A 32 -5.49 10.13 1.94
N ALA A 33 -6.44 11.06 2.10
CA ALA A 33 -6.89 11.93 1.02
C ALA A 33 -5.75 12.87 0.62
N GLY A 34 -5.36 12.88 -0.66
CA GLY A 34 -4.32 13.79 -1.15
C GLY A 34 -3.51 13.37 -2.38
N GLY A 35 -3.86 12.26 -3.05
CA GLY A 35 -3.24 11.83 -4.30
C GLY A 35 -4.25 11.28 -5.30
N GLU A 36 -3.80 11.05 -6.53
CA GLU A 36 -4.61 10.40 -7.56
C GLU A 36 -4.73 8.91 -7.23
N LEU A 37 -5.91 8.51 -6.74
CA LEU A 37 -6.24 7.12 -6.47
C LEU A 37 -6.66 6.43 -7.77
N ASN A 38 -5.95 5.37 -8.14
CA ASN A 38 -6.30 4.48 -9.23
C ASN A 38 -6.62 3.09 -8.68
N GLU A 39 -7.82 2.61 -9.01
CA GLU A 39 -8.40 1.36 -8.50
C GLU A 39 -8.32 0.20 -9.51
N THR A 40 -7.70 0.41 -10.68
CA THR A 40 -7.69 -0.56 -11.79
C THR A 40 -6.80 -1.78 -11.52
N ASP A 41 -5.63 -1.59 -10.88
CA ASP A 41 -4.67 -2.67 -10.54
C ASP A 41 -4.42 -2.74 -9.03
N GLY A 42 -5.50 -2.77 -8.23
CA GLY A 42 -5.45 -2.59 -6.78
C GLY A 42 -5.59 -1.12 -6.40
N LEU A 43 -5.05 -0.69 -5.27
CA LEU A 43 -5.09 0.70 -4.80
C LEU A 43 -3.74 1.36 -5.05
N ARG A 44 -3.64 2.11 -6.15
CA ARG A 44 -2.47 2.93 -6.45
C ARG A 44 -2.77 4.38 -6.10
N VAL A 45 -1.90 5.02 -5.32
CA VAL A 45 -1.93 6.46 -5.07
C VAL A 45 -0.70 7.08 -5.67
N ASP A 46 -0.91 7.96 -6.64
CA ASP A 46 0.15 8.76 -7.24
C ASP A 46 0.13 10.18 -6.62
N THR A 47 1.31 10.68 -6.31
CA THR A 47 1.51 12.04 -5.78
C THR A 47 2.67 12.67 -6.54
N GLU A 48 2.78 14.00 -6.50
CA GLU A 48 3.79 14.74 -7.26
C GLU A 48 5.24 14.25 -7.05
N ASN A 49 5.54 13.68 -5.87
CA ASN A 49 6.91 13.28 -5.51
C ASN A 49 7.03 11.81 -5.06
N ALA A 50 5.96 11.01 -5.14
CA ALA A 50 5.94 9.61 -4.70
C ALA A 50 4.73 8.86 -5.24
N PHE A 51 4.82 7.54 -5.35
CA PHE A 51 3.66 6.69 -5.55
C PHE A 51 3.64 5.53 -4.57
N VAL A 52 2.43 5.06 -4.27
CA VAL A 52 2.18 3.86 -3.47
C VAL A 52 1.24 2.95 -4.24
N LEU A 53 1.52 1.66 -4.28
CA LEU A 53 0.71 0.64 -4.91
C LEU A 53 0.45 -0.49 -3.91
N VAL A 54 -0.82 -0.67 -3.55
CA VAL A 54 -1.30 -1.77 -2.72
C VAL A 54 -2.10 -2.70 -3.61
N ARG A 55 -1.65 -3.95 -3.75
CA ARG A 55 -2.35 -4.94 -4.60
C ARG A 55 -2.55 -6.26 -3.85
N PRO A 56 -3.70 -6.94 -4.04
CA PRO A 56 -3.88 -8.26 -3.49
C PRO A 56 -3.16 -9.26 -4.40
N SER A 57 -2.61 -10.32 -3.86
CA SER A 57 -2.13 -11.42 -4.70
C SER A 57 -3.32 -12.25 -5.17
N GLY A 58 -3.33 -12.62 -6.46
CA GLY A 58 -4.43 -13.39 -7.06
C GLY A 58 -4.40 -14.87 -6.69
N THR A 59 -3.23 -15.40 -6.33
CA THR A 59 -3.02 -16.83 -6.03
C THR A 59 -2.60 -17.06 -4.58
N GLU A 60 -2.17 -16.03 -3.86
CA GLU A 60 -1.67 -16.11 -2.50
C GLU A 60 -2.53 -15.22 -1.58
N HIS A 61 -2.75 -15.64 -0.33
CA HIS A 61 -3.40 -14.79 0.69
C HIS A 61 -2.40 -13.74 1.22
N VAL A 62 -1.93 -12.84 0.35
CA VAL A 62 -1.01 -11.76 0.70
C VAL A 62 -1.40 -10.45 0.02
N ILE A 63 -1.11 -9.33 0.68
CA ILE A 63 -1.15 -7.98 0.11
C ILE A 63 0.28 -7.54 -0.18
N ARG A 64 0.53 -6.99 -1.37
CA ARG A 64 1.83 -6.42 -1.74
C ARG A 64 1.73 -4.91 -1.69
N LEU A 65 2.62 -4.30 -0.91
CA LEU A 65 2.81 -2.86 -0.82
C LEU A 65 4.08 -2.49 -1.59
N THR A 66 3.97 -1.56 -2.52
CA THR A 66 5.12 -0.96 -3.20
C THR A 66 5.06 0.54 -3.00
N CYS A 67 6.10 1.13 -2.42
CA CYS A 67 6.23 2.57 -2.27
C CYS A 67 7.48 3.02 -3.01
N GLU A 68 7.38 4.07 -3.79
CA GLU A 68 8.54 4.75 -4.39
C GLU A 68 8.39 6.24 -4.11
N ALA A 69 9.49 6.90 -3.74
CA ALA A 69 9.45 8.32 -3.45
C ALA A 69 10.71 9.03 -3.91
N ARG A 70 10.62 10.36 -3.96
CA ARG A 70 11.74 11.22 -4.34
C ARG A 70 12.95 11.11 -3.41
N ASN A 71 12.75 10.72 -2.16
CA ASN A 71 13.80 10.56 -1.15
C ASN A 71 13.39 9.57 -0.06
N ASP A 72 14.37 9.06 0.70
CA ASP A 72 14.17 8.07 1.76
C ASP A 72 13.25 8.54 2.89
N LYS A 73 13.23 9.84 3.21
CA LYS A 73 12.33 10.36 4.25
C LYS A 73 10.86 10.22 3.85
N VAL A 74 10.52 10.63 2.63
CA VAL A 74 9.16 10.51 2.10
C VAL A 74 8.78 9.04 1.94
N LEU A 75 9.72 8.21 1.46
CA LEU A 75 9.51 6.77 1.34
C LEU A 75 9.20 6.14 2.69
N ALA A 76 10.01 6.44 3.72
CA ALA A 76 9.84 5.89 5.05
C ALA A 76 8.53 6.35 5.72
N ASP A 77 8.15 7.61 5.55
CA ASP A 77 6.87 8.14 6.05
C ASP A 77 5.67 7.44 5.40
N LEU A 78 5.65 7.36 4.07
CA LEU A 78 4.60 6.66 3.32
C LEU A 78 4.55 5.18 3.70
N TYR A 79 5.68 4.50 3.65
CA TYR A 79 5.75 3.09 4.02
C TYR A 79 5.25 2.85 5.44
N THR A 80 5.63 3.67 6.42
CA THR A 80 5.18 3.52 7.81
C THR A 80 3.67 3.72 7.94
N LYS A 81 3.10 4.73 7.26
CA LYS A 81 1.66 4.98 7.23
C LYS A 81 0.90 3.80 6.62
N PHE A 82 1.30 3.37 5.43
CA PHE A 82 0.62 2.28 4.72
C PHE A 82 0.82 0.91 5.37
N SER A 83 2.00 0.58 5.88
CA SER A 83 2.25 -0.66 6.64
C SER A 83 1.31 -0.75 7.84
N LYS A 84 1.24 0.31 8.64
CA LYS A 84 0.39 0.36 9.83
C LYS A 84 -1.10 0.27 9.48
N LEU A 85 -1.50 0.90 8.37
CA LEU A 85 -2.86 0.83 7.84
C LEU A 85 -3.24 -0.61 7.44
N ILE A 86 -2.34 -1.29 6.74
CA ILE A 86 -2.52 -2.68 6.31
C ILE A 86 -2.60 -3.59 7.54
N GLU A 87 -1.66 -3.49 8.48
CA GLU A 87 -1.67 -4.30 9.71
C GLU A 87 -2.95 -4.10 10.54
N THR A 88 -3.43 -2.86 10.64
CA THR A 88 -4.69 -2.52 11.33
C THR A 88 -5.91 -3.03 10.56
N SER A 89 -5.81 -3.15 9.24
CA SER A 89 -6.87 -3.69 8.39
C SER A 89 -6.95 -5.22 8.43
N ILE A 90 -5.81 -5.88 8.65
CA ILE A 90 -5.67 -7.34 8.79
C ILE A 90 -6.17 -7.84 10.14
N ARG A 91 -5.93 -7.07 11.22
CA ARG A 91 -6.47 -7.34 12.57
C ARG A 91 -7.98 -7.14 12.64
#